data_AF-A0A9E5T0E7-F1
#
_entry.id   AF-A0A9E5T0E7-F1
#
_cell.length_a   1.000
_cell.length_b   1.000
_cell.length_c   1.000
_cell.angle_alpha   90.00
_cell.angle_beta   90.00
_cell.angle_gamma   90.00
#
_symmetry.space_group_name_H-M   'P 1'
#
loop_
_entity.id
_entity.type
_entity.pdbx_description
1 polymer ?
#
loop_
_entity_poly.entity_id
_entity_poly.type
_entity_poly.pdbx_seq_one_letter_code
_entity_poly.pdbx_strand_id
1 'polypeptide(L)'
;TEAEVQEKLGEYLSAYEMRTDDTDTVKEQAKYEIALKRFLKQDGLGAFTDTFQDLHGLAQLPGLAVQRLMAEGIGFGAEGDYKTAALNAVLWKMAEGRGGATGFMEDYTYDLADGIVLGAHMLEVSPVFAASKPGIEVHPLSIGGKKPPARLVFDGIAGDAVAVCMTDMGDRFRLICAEIELIKPPKPMPELPVARLMWKLKPNFKAGAKAWLEAGGGHHTVVSTALTAEDIELFAKLTDTELIVIR
;
A
#
# COMPACT_ATOMS: atom_id res chain seq x y z
N THR A 1 13.91 17.79 14.95
CA THR A 1 15.21 18.46 15.13
C THR A 1 16.20 17.86 14.16
N GLU A 2 17.35 18.48 13.91
CA GLU A 2 18.37 17.89 13.03
C GLU A 2 18.86 16.53 13.55
N ALA A 3 19.02 16.39 14.88
CA ALA A 3 19.43 15.13 15.50
C ALA A 3 18.47 13.97 15.21
N GLU A 4 17.15 14.20 15.31
CA GLU A 4 16.12 13.18 15.00
C GLU A 4 16.14 12.77 13.54
N VAL A 5 16.44 13.71 12.64
CA VAL A 5 16.55 13.43 11.21
C VAL A 5 17.79 12.56 10.95
N GLN A 6 18.92 12.84 11.60
CA GLN A 6 20.13 12.01 11.48
C GLN A 6 19.93 10.59 12.04
N GLU A 7 19.22 10.47 13.17
CA GLU A 7 18.84 9.17 13.72
C GLU A 7 17.97 8.38 12.74
N LYS A 8 16.94 9.02 12.17
CA LYS A 8 16.07 8.41 11.16
C LYS A 8 16.83 7.98 9.90
N LEU A 9 17.79 8.78 9.43
CA LEU A 9 18.67 8.39 8.33
C LEU A 9 19.56 7.19 8.69
N GLY A 10 20.04 7.10 9.94
CA GLY A 10 20.74 5.93 10.44
C GLY A 10 19.87 4.66 10.40
N GLU A 11 18.59 4.77 10.78
CA GLU A 11 17.63 3.66 10.64
C GLU A 11 17.46 3.24 9.17
N TYR A 12 17.39 4.19 8.25
CA TYR A 12 17.24 3.91 6.82
C TYR A 12 18.45 3.14 6.28
N LEU A 13 19.67 3.56 6.63
CA LEU A 13 20.91 2.90 6.20
C LEU A 13 21.02 1.47 6.75
N SER A 14 20.49 1.23 7.95
CA SER A 14 20.44 -0.11 8.52
C SER A 14 19.41 -0.99 7.80
N ALA A 15 18.17 -0.48 7.66
CA ALA A 15 17.02 -1.24 7.18
C ALA A 15 17.04 -1.48 5.66
N TYR A 16 17.62 -0.57 4.87
CA TYR A 16 17.50 -0.57 3.41
C TYR A 16 18.85 -0.49 2.71
N GLU A 17 18.83 -0.70 1.41
CA GLU A 17 19.95 -0.40 0.52
C GLU A 17 19.80 1.02 -0.01
N MET A 18 20.80 1.88 0.18
CA MET A 18 20.78 3.23 -0.40
C MET A 18 21.19 3.17 -1.87
N ARG A 19 20.25 3.39 -2.79
CA ARG A 19 20.49 3.33 -4.25
C ARG A 19 20.37 4.71 -4.91
N THR A 20 20.78 5.74 -4.17
CA THR A 20 20.83 7.12 -4.63
C THR A 20 21.89 7.89 -3.86
N ASP A 21 22.55 8.84 -4.52
CA ASP A 21 23.46 9.78 -3.87
C ASP A 21 22.73 11.06 -3.40
N ASP A 22 21.45 11.24 -3.76
CA ASP A 22 20.63 12.39 -3.37
C ASP A 22 20.09 12.23 -1.93
N THR A 23 21.01 12.37 -0.98
CA THR A 23 20.72 12.26 0.45
C THR A 23 19.81 13.38 0.97
N ASP A 24 19.80 14.56 0.36
CA ASP A 24 18.95 15.69 0.76
C ASP A 24 17.47 15.39 0.47
N THR A 25 17.18 14.77 -0.67
CA THR A 25 15.83 14.31 -1.00
C THR A 25 15.33 13.23 -0.03
N VAL A 26 16.19 12.27 0.33
CA VAL A 26 15.86 11.24 1.32
C VAL A 26 15.67 11.84 2.72
N LYS A 27 16.50 12.83 3.09
CA LYS A 27 16.40 13.57 4.34
C LYS A 27 15.07 14.31 4.46
N GLU A 28 14.53 14.82 3.35
CA GLU A 28 13.22 15.48 3.34
C GLU A 28 12.09 14.49 3.68
N GLN A 29 12.10 13.27 3.12
CA GLN A 29 11.14 12.22 3.50
C GLN A 29 11.32 11.78 4.97
N ALA A 30 12.54 11.74 5.49
CA ALA A 30 12.77 11.48 6.92
C ALA A 30 12.11 12.54 7.82
N LYS A 31 12.13 13.83 7.43
CA LYS A 31 11.40 14.88 8.15
C LYS A 31 9.89 14.64 8.09
N TYR A 32 9.36 14.23 6.94
CA TYR A 32 7.93 13.94 6.77
C TYR A 32 7.51 12.77 7.66
N GLU A 33 8.26 11.67 7.69
CA GLU A 33 7.96 10.54 8.57
C GLU A 33 7.89 10.98 10.03
N ILE A 34 8.89 11.73 10.51
CA ILE A 34 8.93 12.21 11.90
C ILE A 34 7.74 13.12 12.21
N ALA A 35 7.46 14.08 11.33
CA ALA A 35 6.39 15.06 11.51
C ALA A 35 5.01 14.40 11.48
N LEU A 36 4.75 13.56 10.48
CA LEU A 36 3.50 12.80 10.36
C LEU A 36 3.30 11.87 11.56
N LYS A 37 4.32 11.11 11.95
CA LYS A 37 4.23 10.21 13.12
C LYS A 37 3.88 10.97 14.40
N ARG A 38 4.43 12.18 14.59
CA ARG A 38 4.10 13.03 15.73
C ARG A 38 2.69 13.55 15.67
N PHE A 39 2.29 14.08 14.52
CA PHE A 39 0.95 14.59 14.29
C PHE A 39 -0.10 13.50 14.58
N LEU A 40 0.06 12.33 13.96
CA LEU A 40 -0.83 11.19 14.16
C LEU A 40 -0.89 10.76 15.63
N LYS A 41 0.28 10.65 16.29
CA LYS A 41 0.35 10.24 17.70
C LYS A 41 -0.28 11.26 18.65
N GLN A 42 -0.09 12.55 18.40
CA GLN A 42 -0.61 13.62 19.26
C GLN A 42 -2.13 13.56 19.36
N ASP A 43 -2.81 13.28 18.25
CA ASP A 43 -4.27 13.27 18.15
C ASP A 43 -4.86 11.85 18.19
N GLY A 44 -4.03 10.82 18.40
CA GLY A 44 -4.48 9.43 18.48
C GLY A 44 -5.02 8.85 17.16
N LEU A 45 -4.53 9.36 16.02
CA LEU A 45 -4.99 8.97 14.69
C LEU A 45 -4.32 7.67 14.23
N GLY A 46 -5.12 6.66 13.89
CA GLY A 46 -4.65 5.37 13.40
C GLY A 46 -4.55 5.26 11.87
N ALA A 47 -5.06 6.24 11.13
CA ALA A 47 -5.03 6.27 9.67
C ALA A 47 -5.02 7.69 9.13
N PHE A 48 -4.54 7.88 7.90
CA PHE A 48 -4.56 9.15 7.20
C PHE A 48 -4.61 8.95 5.68
N THR A 49 -4.83 10.06 4.97
CA THR A 49 -4.75 10.16 3.53
C THR A 49 -3.87 11.35 3.16
N ASP A 50 -3.35 11.38 1.94
CA ASP A 50 -2.83 12.59 1.33
C ASP A 50 -3.61 12.92 0.05
N THR A 51 -3.20 13.97 -0.65
CA THR A 51 -3.64 14.23 -2.01
C THR A 51 -2.54 14.97 -2.75
N PHE A 52 -2.11 14.44 -3.90
CA PHE A 52 -1.11 15.13 -4.72
C PHE A 52 -1.61 16.47 -5.29
N GLN A 53 -2.93 16.72 -5.23
CA GLN A 53 -3.54 17.98 -5.68
C GLN A 53 -3.38 19.12 -4.67
N ASP A 54 -3.03 18.83 -3.41
CA ASP A 54 -2.75 19.83 -2.38
C ASP A 54 -1.48 19.49 -1.60
N LEU A 55 -0.36 19.97 -2.12
CA LEU A 55 0.96 19.83 -1.51
C LEU A 55 1.57 21.20 -1.19
N HIS A 56 0.73 22.23 -0.96
CA HIS A 56 1.23 23.57 -0.65
C HIS A 56 2.07 23.54 0.65
N GLY A 57 3.29 24.10 0.58
CA GLY A 57 4.25 24.05 1.69
C GLY A 57 5.08 22.77 1.79
N LEU A 58 4.72 21.69 1.07
CA LEU A 58 5.55 20.49 0.95
C LEU A 58 6.49 20.58 -0.25
N ALA A 59 7.71 20.06 -0.08
CA ALA A 59 8.73 20.01 -1.12
C ALA A 59 8.55 18.82 -2.08
N GLN A 60 7.97 17.72 -1.59
CA GLN A 60 7.74 16.45 -2.27
C GLN A 60 6.38 15.87 -1.87
N LEU A 61 5.85 14.94 -2.66
CA LEU A 61 4.77 14.04 -2.20
C LEU A 61 5.35 13.07 -1.15
N PRO A 62 4.67 12.81 -0.02
CA PRO A 62 5.11 11.80 0.95
C PRO A 62 5.11 10.40 0.32
N GLY A 63 6.29 9.77 0.21
CA GLY A 63 6.46 8.43 -0.38
C GLY A 63 7.07 7.47 0.63
N LEU A 64 8.41 7.50 0.73
CA LEU A 64 9.18 6.72 1.73
C LEU A 64 8.60 6.86 3.14
N ALA A 65 8.18 8.08 3.53
CA ALA A 65 7.55 8.31 4.83
C ALA A 65 6.27 7.49 5.02
N VAL A 66 5.38 7.48 4.01
CA VAL A 66 4.11 6.75 4.05
C VAL A 66 4.34 5.26 4.06
N GLN A 67 5.25 4.76 3.22
CA GLN A 67 5.62 3.34 3.16
C GLN A 67 6.04 2.82 4.55
N ARG A 68 6.84 3.60 5.28
CA ARG A 68 7.29 3.23 6.62
C ARG A 68 6.23 3.36 7.69
N LEU A 69 5.39 4.39 7.65
CA LEU A 69 4.26 4.51 8.58
C LEU A 69 3.28 3.34 8.42
N MET A 70 3.02 2.91 7.19
CA MET A 70 2.22 1.70 6.95
C MET A 70 2.86 0.43 7.50
N ALA A 71 4.19 0.31 7.46
CA ALA A 71 4.89 -0.83 8.05
C ALA A 71 4.76 -0.88 9.58
N GLU A 72 4.49 0.26 10.22
CA GLU A 72 4.20 0.37 11.64
C GLU A 72 2.71 0.22 11.98
N GLY A 73 1.86 -0.05 10.99
CA GLY A 73 0.42 -0.28 11.16
C GLY A 73 -0.46 0.95 11.11
N ILE A 74 0.07 2.09 10.66
CA ILE A 74 -0.77 3.25 10.34
C ILE A 74 -1.49 3.00 9.02
N GLY A 75 -2.83 3.09 9.04
CA GLY A 75 -3.63 3.00 7.83
C GLY A 75 -3.36 4.16 6.87
N PHE A 76 -3.23 3.83 5.60
CA PHE A 76 -3.09 4.81 4.53
C PHE A 76 -4.03 4.47 3.36
N GLY A 77 -4.55 5.53 2.74
CA GLY A 77 -5.28 5.50 1.48
C GLY A 77 -4.92 6.75 0.70
N ALA A 78 -4.61 6.57 -0.58
CA ALA A 78 -4.09 7.64 -1.42
C ALA A 78 -5.23 8.55 -1.96
N GLU A 79 -4.87 9.76 -2.40
CA GLU A 79 -5.77 10.73 -3.06
C GLU A 79 -7.06 11.06 -2.29
N GLY A 80 -7.00 11.07 -0.97
CA GLY A 80 -8.14 11.36 -0.11
C GLY A 80 -9.06 10.16 0.14
N ASP A 81 -8.65 8.93 -0.21
CA ASP A 81 -9.46 7.73 -0.01
C ASP A 81 -9.46 7.27 1.46
N TYR A 82 -10.30 7.95 2.24
CA TYR A 82 -10.49 7.67 3.66
C TYR A 82 -11.06 6.26 3.92
N LYS A 83 -11.79 5.67 2.97
CA LYS A 83 -12.37 4.32 3.13
C LYS A 83 -11.26 3.28 3.15
N THR A 84 -10.37 3.35 2.18
CA THR A 84 -9.22 2.43 2.12
C THR A 84 -8.24 2.71 3.25
N ALA A 85 -8.01 3.97 3.63
CA ALA A 85 -7.19 4.30 4.79
C ALA A 85 -7.70 3.65 6.09
N ALA A 86 -9.00 3.78 6.37
CA ALA A 86 -9.62 3.17 7.54
C ALA A 86 -9.60 1.64 7.46
N LEU A 87 -9.95 1.07 6.30
CA LEU A 87 -9.93 -0.38 6.09
C LEU A 87 -8.51 -0.95 6.28
N ASN A 88 -7.49 -0.25 5.78
CA ASN A 88 -6.09 -0.63 5.92
C ASN A 88 -5.68 -0.72 7.40
N ALA A 89 -5.98 0.32 8.20
CA ALA A 89 -5.71 0.28 9.65
C ALA A 89 -6.43 -0.87 10.35
N VAL A 90 -7.71 -1.11 10.03
CA VAL A 90 -8.50 -2.18 10.65
C VAL A 90 -7.96 -3.56 10.29
N LEU A 91 -7.72 -3.84 9.01
CA LEU A 91 -7.23 -5.14 8.56
C LEU A 91 -5.78 -5.38 9.03
N TRP A 92 -4.95 -4.35 9.06
CA TRP A 92 -3.62 -4.46 9.65
C TRP A 92 -3.71 -4.85 11.13
N LYS A 93 -4.63 -4.23 11.90
CA LYS A 93 -4.83 -4.57 13.31
C LYS A 93 -5.41 -5.98 13.50
N MET A 94 -6.30 -6.42 12.63
CA MET A 94 -6.79 -7.81 12.61
C MET A 94 -5.66 -8.82 12.33
N ALA A 95 -4.65 -8.42 11.56
CA ALA A 95 -3.48 -9.24 11.24
C ALA A 95 -2.39 -9.21 12.32
N GLU A 96 -2.52 -8.39 13.38
CA GLU A 96 -1.48 -8.21 14.39
C GLU A 96 -1.13 -9.55 15.08
N GLY A 97 0.16 -9.85 15.16
CA GLY A 97 0.67 -11.10 15.75
C GLY A 97 0.56 -12.33 14.83
N ARG A 98 -0.05 -12.20 13.64
CA ARG A 98 -0.06 -13.25 12.61
C ARG A 98 1.18 -13.13 11.71
N GLY A 99 1.61 -14.26 11.15
CA GLY A 99 2.59 -14.24 10.06
C GLY A 99 1.95 -13.77 8.75
N GLY A 100 2.69 -12.98 7.97
CA GLY A 100 2.22 -12.45 6.69
C GLY A 100 2.33 -10.93 6.62
N ALA A 101 1.73 -10.36 5.58
CA ALA A 101 1.75 -8.95 5.25
C ALA A 101 0.32 -8.44 5.05
N THR A 102 0.05 -7.20 5.43
CA THR A 102 -1.21 -6.51 5.18
C THR A 102 -0.93 -5.04 4.87
N GLY A 103 -1.54 -4.48 3.84
CA GLY A 103 -1.36 -3.07 3.50
C GLY A 103 -2.10 -2.62 2.25
N PHE A 104 -2.08 -1.31 2.02
CA PHE A 104 -2.64 -0.65 0.84
C PHE A 104 -2.03 -1.17 -0.47
N MET A 105 -2.86 -1.23 -1.53
CA MET A 105 -2.46 -1.62 -2.89
C MET A 105 -3.44 -1.04 -3.92
N GLU A 106 -2.99 -0.89 -5.16
CA GLU A 106 -3.82 -0.58 -6.33
C GLU A 106 -3.47 -1.50 -7.50
N ASP A 107 -4.48 -2.02 -8.20
CA ASP A 107 -4.33 -2.71 -9.49
C ASP A 107 -3.81 -1.74 -10.56
N TYR A 108 -2.55 -1.86 -10.97
CA TYR A 108 -1.88 -0.84 -11.79
C TYR A 108 -1.87 -1.16 -13.29
N THR A 109 -1.63 -2.42 -13.66
CA THR A 109 -1.69 -2.88 -15.07
C THR A 109 -1.81 -4.41 -15.16
N TYR A 110 -2.07 -4.91 -16.36
CA TYR A 110 -2.35 -6.33 -16.62
C TYR A 110 -1.47 -6.93 -17.72
N ASP A 111 -0.98 -8.15 -17.48
CA ASP A 111 -0.56 -9.07 -18.54
C ASP A 111 -1.75 -9.99 -18.85
N LEU A 112 -2.47 -9.68 -19.93
CA LEU A 112 -3.67 -10.44 -20.32
C LEU A 112 -3.37 -11.80 -20.93
N ALA A 113 -2.15 -12.05 -21.41
CA ALA A 113 -1.77 -13.33 -21.97
C ALA A 113 -1.65 -14.39 -20.86
N ASP A 114 -1.04 -13.99 -19.75
CA ASP A 114 -0.83 -14.87 -18.58
C ASP A 114 -1.87 -14.66 -17.47
N GLY A 115 -2.76 -13.67 -17.63
CA GLY A 115 -3.80 -13.33 -16.65
C GLY A 115 -3.23 -12.80 -15.33
N ILE A 116 -2.14 -12.03 -15.41
CA ILE A 116 -1.42 -11.50 -14.25
C ILE A 116 -1.76 -10.03 -14.05
N VAL A 117 -1.96 -9.64 -12.80
CA VAL A 117 -2.08 -8.26 -12.37
C VAL A 117 -0.77 -7.79 -11.75
N LEU A 118 -0.32 -6.61 -12.14
CA LEU A 118 0.71 -5.86 -11.42
C LEU A 118 0.01 -4.85 -10.52
N GLY A 119 0.22 -4.94 -9.22
CA GLY A 119 -0.18 -3.90 -8.29
C GLY A 119 0.98 -3.09 -7.77
N ALA A 120 0.73 -1.81 -7.61
CA ALA A 120 1.67 -0.83 -7.12
C ALA A 120 0.88 0.37 -6.57
N HIS A 121 1.56 1.48 -6.38
CA HIS A 121 0.96 2.80 -6.37
C HIS A 121 2.02 3.81 -6.87
N MET A 122 1.69 5.10 -6.89
CA MET A 122 2.62 6.17 -7.26
C MET A 122 3.96 6.07 -6.51
N LEU A 123 3.91 5.87 -5.18
CA LEU A 123 5.07 5.65 -4.31
C LEU A 123 4.80 4.61 -3.20
N GLU A 124 3.55 4.54 -2.72
CA GLU A 124 3.17 4.19 -1.36
C GLU A 124 2.86 2.69 -1.18
N VAL A 125 3.81 1.82 -1.54
CA VAL A 125 3.69 0.37 -1.26
C VAL A 125 4.48 0.01 0.00
N SER A 126 3.81 -0.58 0.99
CA SER A 126 4.40 -0.90 2.30
C SER A 126 5.48 -1.99 2.20
N PRO A 127 6.66 -1.83 2.83
CA PRO A 127 7.75 -2.80 2.78
C PRO A 127 7.48 -4.09 3.55
N VAL A 128 6.35 -4.21 4.26
CA VAL A 128 5.91 -5.50 4.83
C VAL A 128 5.72 -6.58 3.76
N PHE A 129 5.51 -6.16 2.51
CA PHE A 129 5.40 -7.02 1.35
C PHE A 129 6.74 -7.37 0.69
N ALA A 130 7.88 -6.85 1.16
CA ALA A 130 9.14 -7.01 0.46
C ALA A 130 9.69 -8.44 0.58
N ALA A 131 10.01 -9.07 -0.55
CA ALA A 131 10.65 -10.40 -0.59
C ALA A 131 12.16 -10.35 -0.32
N SER A 132 12.77 -9.17 -0.42
CA SER A 132 14.19 -8.92 -0.22
C SER A 132 14.40 -7.54 0.40
N LYS A 133 15.64 -7.21 0.78
CA LYS A 133 15.97 -5.89 1.36
C LYS A 133 15.57 -4.77 0.37
N PRO A 134 14.64 -3.86 0.72
CA PRO A 134 14.24 -2.78 -0.16
C PRO A 134 15.38 -1.80 -0.47
N GLY A 135 15.35 -1.21 -1.68
CA GLY A 135 16.22 -0.10 -2.06
C GLY A 135 15.54 1.25 -1.86
N ILE A 136 16.23 2.24 -1.30
CA ILE A 136 15.81 3.65 -1.35
C ILE A 136 16.27 4.24 -2.67
N GLU A 137 15.32 4.72 -3.46
CA GLU A 137 15.56 5.31 -4.77
C GLU A 137 14.86 6.67 -4.88
N VAL A 138 15.39 7.55 -5.74
CA VAL A 138 14.84 8.88 -6.02
C VAL A 138 14.63 8.99 -7.52
N HIS A 139 13.38 9.26 -7.91
CA HIS A 139 12.98 9.32 -9.32
C HIS A 139 12.02 10.50 -9.54
N PRO A 140 12.01 11.10 -10.74
CA PRO A 140 11.04 12.13 -11.08
C PRO A 140 9.60 11.63 -10.94
N LEU A 141 8.73 12.49 -10.40
CA LEU A 141 7.28 12.31 -10.39
C LEU A 141 6.63 13.61 -10.84
N SER A 142 6.01 13.61 -12.02
CA SER A 142 5.32 14.80 -12.55
C SER A 142 4.01 15.08 -11.83
N ILE A 143 3.35 14.03 -11.32
CA ILE A 143 2.08 14.13 -10.58
C ILE A 143 2.32 14.92 -9.29
N GLY A 144 1.48 15.94 -9.06
CA GLY A 144 1.62 16.89 -7.95
C GLY A 144 2.64 18.02 -8.18
N GLY A 145 3.45 17.97 -9.24
CA GLY A 145 4.32 19.08 -9.65
C GLY A 145 5.41 19.46 -8.63
N LYS A 146 5.90 18.48 -7.87
CA LYS A 146 6.91 18.67 -6.81
C LYS A 146 8.29 18.16 -7.20
N LYS A 147 9.26 18.31 -6.30
CA LYS A 147 10.59 17.73 -6.46
C LYS A 147 10.50 16.19 -6.50
N PRO A 148 11.46 15.50 -7.14
CA PRO A 148 11.55 14.04 -7.10
C PRO A 148 11.46 13.50 -5.66
N PRO A 149 10.47 12.64 -5.33
CA PRO A 149 10.37 12.04 -4.00
C PRO A 149 11.26 10.79 -3.87
N ALA A 150 11.77 10.55 -2.66
CA ALA A 150 12.37 9.25 -2.33
C ALA A 150 11.28 8.20 -2.02
N ARG A 151 11.53 6.95 -2.42
CA ARG A 151 10.66 5.79 -2.17
C ARG A 151 11.46 4.52 -1.91
N LEU A 152 10.82 3.51 -1.34
CA LEU A 152 11.30 2.13 -1.33
C LEU A 152 10.87 1.42 -2.60
N VAL A 153 11.82 0.70 -3.21
CA VAL A 153 11.62 -0.15 -4.39
C VAL A 153 12.02 -1.57 -4.05
N PHE A 154 11.12 -2.52 -4.33
CA PHE A 154 11.30 -3.95 -4.07
C PHE A 154 10.34 -4.78 -4.93
N ASP A 155 10.60 -6.09 -4.99
CA ASP A 155 9.65 -7.08 -5.48
C ASP A 155 8.88 -7.70 -4.31
N GLY A 156 7.61 -7.98 -4.56
CA GLY A 156 6.69 -8.57 -3.60
C GLY A 156 6.98 -10.00 -3.19
N ILE A 157 6.54 -10.35 -1.98
CA ILE A 157 6.39 -11.75 -1.53
C ILE A 157 5.36 -12.49 -2.40
N ALA A 158 5.43 -13.82 -2.36
CA ALA A 158 4.49 -14.73 -3.03
C ALA A 158 3.69 -15.54 -1.99
N GLY A 159 2.52 -16.04 -2.38
CA GLY A 159 1.64 -16.83 -1.53
C GLY A 159 0.16 -16.51 -1.75
N ASP A 160 -0.72 -17.31 -1.15
CA ASP A 160 -2.15 -17.00 -1.12
C ASP A 160 -2.41 -15.70 -0.36
N ALA A 161 -3.36 -14.91 -0.87
CA ALA A 161 -3.75 -13.64 -0.29
C ALA A 161 -5.21 -13.31 -0.57
N VAL A 162 -5.70 -12.25 0.06
CA VAL A 162 -6.95 -11.58 -0.29
C VAL A 162 -6.69 -10.14 -0.68
N ALA A 163 -7.45 -9.62 -1.64
CA ALA A 163 -7.59 -8.20 -1.92
C ALA A 163 -8.99 -7.74 -1.48
N VAL A 164 -9.05 -6.73 -0.61
CA VAL A 164 -10.31 -6.28 -0.01
C VAL A 164 -10.57 -4.82 -0.36
N CYS A 165 -11.76 -4.53 -0.85
CA CYS A 165 -12.25 -3.17 -1.13
C CYS A 165 -13.51 -2.88 -0.31
N MET A 166 -13.65 -1.64 0.16
CA MET A 166 -14.87 -1.15 0.80
C MET A 166 -15.51 -0.08 -0.07
N THR A 167 -16.71 -0.37 -0.57
CA THR A 167 -17.48 0.51 -1.44
C THR A 167 -18.68 1.07 -0.69
N ASP A 168 -18.88 2.38 -0.82
CA ASP A 168 -20.11 3.04 -0.37
C ASP A 168 -21.15 2.94 -1.50
N MET A 169 -22.24 2.24 -1.24
CA MET A 169 -23.33 2.04 -2.20
C MET A 169 -24.41 3.13 -2.09
N GLY A 170 -24.21 4.13 -1.22
CA GLY A 170 -25.10 5.25 -0.96
C GLY A 170 -25.95 5.05 0.30
N ASP A 171 -26.65 3.92 0.42
CA ASP A 171 -27.50 3.58 1.58
C ASP A 171 -26.82 2.63 2.58
N ARG A 172 -25.66 2.07 2.22
CA ARG A 172 -24.91 1.09 3.01
C ARG A 172 -23.49 0.92 2.46
N PHE A 173 -22.64 0.26 3.24
CA PHE A 173 -21.34 -0.20 2.76
C PHE A 173 -21.39 -1.65 2.25
N ARG A 174 -20.50 -1.97 1.31
CA ARG A 174 -20.22 -3.31 0.82
C ARG A 174 -18.72 -3.57 0.90
N LEU A 175 -18.36 -4.69 1.52
CA LEU A 175 -17.03 -5.28 1.40
C LEU A 175 -17.00 -6.21 0.21
N ILE A 176 -15.90 -6.17 -0.54
CA ILE A 176 -15.64 -7.06 -1.67
C ILE A 176 -14.28 -7.67 -1.42
N CYS A 177 -14.22 -9.00 -1.30
CA CYS A 177 -13.01 -9.74 -0.99
C CYS A 177 -12.71 -10.72 -2.13
N ALA A 178 -11.64 -10.49 -2.86
CA ALA A 178 -11.16 -11.42 -3.88
C ALA A 178 -10.02 -12.27 -3.31
N GLU A 179 -10.12 -13.59 -3.46
CA GLU A 179 -8.96 -14.44 -3.29
C GLU A 179 -8.01 -14.28 -4.48
N ILE A 180 -6.72 -14.12 -4.17
CA ILE A 180 -5.66 -13.94 -5.15
C ILE A 180 -4.48 -14.84 -4.79
N GLU A 181 -3.62 -15.10 -5.77
CA GLU A 181 -2.32 -15.75 -5.56
C GLU A 181 -1.23 -14.73 -5.90
N LEU A 182 -0.51 -14.24 -4.90
CA LEU A 182 0.70 -13.44 -5.12
C LEU A 182 1.79 -14.32 -5.72
N ILE A 183 2.37 -13.88 -6.83
CA ILE A 183 3.42 -14.58 -7.56
C ILE A 183 4.69 -13.74 -7.61
N LYS A 184 5.82 -14.41 -7.82
CA LYS A 184 7.07 -13.70 -8.12
C LYS A 184 6.95 -13.04 -9.50
N PRO A 185 7.54 -11.85 -9.70
CA PRO A 185 7.61 -11.24 -11.02
C PRO A 185 8.22 -12.21 -12.06
N PRO A 186 7.59 -12.40 -13.22
CA PRO A 186 8.06 -13.34 -14.23
C PRO A 186 9.38 -12.89 -14.89
N LYS A 187 9.65 -11.58 -14.88
CA LYS A 187 10.85 -10.96 -15.43
C LYS A 187 11.28 -9.75 -14.58
N PRO A 188 12.57 -9.39 -14.58
CA PRO A 188 13.03 -8.13 -13.98
C PRO A 188 12.39 -6.91 -14.63
N MET A 189 12.14 -5.87 -13.84
CA MET A 189 11.56 -4.59 -14.28
C MET A 189 12.48 -3.42 -13.90
N PRO A 190 13.67 -3.29 -14.52
CA PRO A 190 14.69 -2.32 -14.10
C PRO A 190 14.27 -0.86 -14.25
N GLU A 191 13.36 -0.56 -15.19
CA GLU A 191 12.86 0.80 -15.45
C GLU A 191 11.60 1.14 -14.65
N LEU A 192 11.05 0.20 -13.87
CA LEU A 192 9.86 0.44 -13.06
C LEU A 192 10.29 1.00 -11.70
N PRO A 193 10.05 2.29 -11.42
CA PRO A 193 10.75 2.96 -10.34
C PRO A 193 10.01 2.84 -9.00
N VAL A 194 9.01 1.95 -8.91
CA VAL A 194 8.17 1.69 -7.74
C VAL A 194 8.27 0.24 -7.30
N ALA A 195 8.05 0.01 -6.01
CA ALA A 195 7.79 -1.33 -5.50
C ALA A 195 6.48 -1.88 -6.08
N ARG A 196 6.41 -3.20 -6.20
CA ARG A 196 5.28 -3.87 -6.85
C ARG A 196 5.00 -5.26 -6.32
N LEU A 197 3.73 -5.63 -6.34
CA LEU A 197 3.23 -7.00 -6.21
C LEU A 197 2.75 -7.50 -7.57
N MET A 198 2.80 -8.81 -7.77
CA MET A 198 2.23 -9.47 -8.94
C MET A 198 1.27 -10.55 -8.45
N TRP A 199 0.09 -10.69 -9.05
CA TRP A 199 -0.84 -11.74 -8.64
C TRP A 199 -1.72 -12.27 -9.76
N LYS A 200 -2.33 -13.42 -9.49
CA LYS A 200 -3.42 -13.98 -10.30
C LYS A 200 -4.72 -13.89 -9.51
N LEU A 201 -5.78 -13.44 -10.18
CA LEU A 201 -7.14 -13.46 -9.63
C LEU A 201 -7.69 -14.89 -9.65
N LYS A 202 -8.39 -15.30 -8.59
CA LYS A 202 -9.17 -16.54 -8.59
C LYS A 202 -10.61 -16.28 -9.07
N PRO A 203 -11.26 -17.24 -9.77
CA PRO A 203 -10.68 -18.50 -10.28
C PRO A 203 -9.80 -18.29 -11.53
N ASN A 204 -9.89 -17.14 -12.18
CA ASN A 204 -9.00 -16.68 -13.25
C ASN A 204 -9.24 -15.18 -13.50
N PHE A 205 -8.33 -14.53 -14.22
CA PHE A 205 -8.40 -13.09 -14.54
C PHE A 205 -9.78 -12.66 -15.05
N LYS A 206 -10.31 -13.32 -16.09
CA LYS A 206 -11.56 -12.89 -16.74
C LYS A 206 -12.76 -12.99 -15.81
N ALA A 207 -12.90 -14.11 -15.09
CA ALA A 207 -14.02 -14.31 -14.18
C ALA A 207 -13.90 -13.43 -12.94
N GLY A 208 -12.70 -13.36 -12.34
CA GLY A 208 -12.44 -12.56 -11.14
C GLY A 208 -12.63 -11.06 -11.38
N ALA A 209 -12.02 -10.52 -12.45
CA ALA A 209 -12.17 -9.10 -12.80
C ALA A 209 -13.62 -8.74 -13.15
N LYS A 210 -14.33 -9.63 -13.87
CA LYS A 210 -15.75 -9.43 -14.16
C LYS A 210 -16.58 -9.36 -12.87
N ALA A 211 -16.40 -10.31 -11.97
CA ALA A 211 -17.14 -10.35 -10.71
C ALA A 211 -16.83 -9.13 -9.83
N TRP A 212 -15.57 -8.68 -9.79
CA TRP A 212 -15.16 -7.47 -9.09
C TRP A 212 -15.88 -6.22 -9.61
N LEU A 213 -15.91 -6.04 -10.93
CA LEU A 213 -16.59 -4.92 -11.58
C LEU A 213 -18.10 -4.98 -11.36
N GLU A 214 -18.73 -6.15 -11.49
CA GLU A 214 -20.18 -6.33 -11.26
C GLU A 214 -20.56 -6.11 -9.78
N ALA A 215 -19.65 -6.41 -8.84
CA ALA A 215 -19.84 -6.14 -7.42
C ALA A 215 -19.70 -4.64 -7.06
N GLY A 216 -19.14 -3.83 -7.95
CA GLY A 216 -18.84 -2.42 -7.72
C GLY A 216 -17.49 -2.16 -7.05
N GLY A 217 -16.53 -3.08 -7.17
CA GLY A 217 -15.22 -2.94 -6.57
C GLY A 217 -14.42 -1.76 -7.15
N GLY A 218 -13.79 -1.00 -6.25
CA GLY A 218 -12.86 0.07 -6.60
C GLY A 218 -11.49 -0.43 -7.04
N HIS A 219 -10.59 0.51 -7.35
CA HIS A 219 -9.19 0.25 -7.73
C HIS A 219 -8.27 0.18 -6.50
N HIS A 220 -8.56 0.98 -5.46
CA HIS A 220 -7.87 0.89 -4.17
C HIS A 220 -8.34 -0.31 -3.36
N THR A 221 -7.37 -1.08 -2.88
CA THR A 221 -7.58 -2.27 -2.07
C THR A 221 -6.64 -2.30 -0.88
N VAL A 222 -6.98 -3.17 0.07
CA VAL A 222 -6.04 -3.64 1.09
C VAL A 222 -5.75 -5.10 0.76
N VAL A 223 -4.48 -5.40 0.49
CA VAL A 223 -4.02 -6.76 0.25
C VAL A 223 -3.55 -7.37 1.57
N SER A 224 -3.83 -8.64 1.79
CA SER A 224 -3.32 -9.38 2.94
C SER A 224 -2.93 -10.82 2.60
N THR A 225 -1.72 -11.23 2.96
CA THR A 225 -1.31 -12.65 3.04
C THR A 225 -1.48 -13.20 4.47
N ALA A 226 -1.76 -12.33 5.44
CA ALA A 226 -1.95 -12.71 6.83
C ALA A 226 -3.41 -13.12 7.12
N LEU A 227 -4.37 -12.50 6.42
CA LEU A 227 -5.81 -12.74 6.56
C LEU A 227 -6.34 -13.58 5.40
N THR A 228 -7.41 -14.35 5.66
CA THR A 228 -8.12 -15.16 4.66
C THR A 228 -9.51 -14.60 4.37
N ALA A 229 -10.21 -15.16 3.38
CA ALA A 229 -11.59 -14.79 3.11
C ALA A 229 -12.51 -15.05 4.32
N GLU A 230 -12.26 -16.11 5.09
CA GLU A 230 -13.02 -16.42 6.32
C GLU A 230 -12.84 -15.36 7.41
N ASP A 231 -11.64 -14.78 7.54
CA ASP A 231 -11.41 -13.66 8.47
C ASP A 231 -12.25 -12.45 8.08
N ILE A 232 -12.35 -12.15 6.78
CA ILE A 232 -13.16 -11.05 6.25
C ILE A 232 -14.66 -11.33 6.39
N GLU A 233 -15.09 -12.59 6.20
CA GLU A 233 -16.46 -13.03 6.45
C GLU A 233 -16.86 -12.83 7.92
N LEU A 234 -15.96 -13.16 8.85
CA LEU A 234 -16.19 -12.92 10.28
C LEU A 234 -16.28 -11.42 10.58
N PHE A 235 -15.38 -10.60 10.04
CA PHE A 235 -15.41 -9.15 10.22
C PHE A 235 -16.70 -8.52 9.66
N ALA A 236 -17.12 -8.92 8.46
CA ALA A 236 -18.37 -8.48 7.86
C ALA A 236 -19.58 -8.84 8.73
N LYS A 237 -19.62 -10.07 9.27
CA LYS A 237 -20.67 -10.51 10.19
C LYS A 237 -20.69 -9.74 11.51
N LEU A 238 -19.51 -9.43 12.07
CA LEU A 238 -19.41 -8.67 13.32
C LEU A 238 -19.86 -7.21 13.17
N THR A 239 -19.71 -6.66 11.97
CA THR A 239 -20.04 -5.26 11.66
C THR A 239 -21.39 -5.09 10.98
N ASP A 240 -22.10 -6.19 10.70
CA ASP A 240 -23.33 -6.21 9.88
C ASP A 240 -23.15 -5.53 8.51
N THR A 241 -21.98 -5.74 7.90
CA THR A 241 -21.65 -5.20 6.57
C THR A 241 -21.88 -6.26 5.50
N GLU A 242 -22.51 -5.89 4.37
CA GLU A 242 -22.64 -6.80 3.23
C GLU A 242 -21.24 -7.20 2.72
N LEU A 243 -21.05 -8.48 2.41
CA LEU A 243 -19.81 -9.00 1.84
C LEU A 243 -20.09 -9.79 0.57
N ILE A 244 -19.31 -9.51 -0.47
CA ILE A 244 -19.19 -10.35 -1.66
C ILE A 244 -17.79 -10.97 -1.65
N VAL A 245 -17.72 -12.31 -1.74
CA VAL A 245 -16.45 -13.05 -1.87
C VAL A 245 -16.30 -13.59 -3.29
N ILE A 246 -15.15 -13.37 -3.90
CA ILE A 246 -14.77 -13.88 -5.22
C ILE A 246 -13.66 -14.91 -5.02
N ARG A 247 -13.94 -16.18 -5.34
CA ARG A 247 -13.02 -17.31 -5.17
C ARG A 247 -13.19 -18.32 -6.29
#